data_AF-A0A7V8Y2H6-F1
#
_entry.id   AF-A0A7V8Y2H6-F1
#
_cell.length_a   1.000
_cell.length_b   1.000
_cell.length_c   1.000
_cell.angle_alpha   90.00
_cell.angle_beta   90.00
_cell.angle_gamma   90.00
#
_symmetry.space_group_name_H-M   'P 1'
#
loop_
_entity.id
_entity.type
_entity.pdbx_description
1 polymer ?
#
loop_
_entity_poly.entity_id
_entity_poly.type
_entity_poly.pdbx_seq_one_letter_code
_entity_poly.pdbx_strand_id
1 'polypeptide(L)'
;MHSQAVPPGLGDSVGADRDIDALLDRMPSTSGRPRSVEDLPGGLTNRNLKVTTPAGCVVVRLSDNATSLLAIDRGNEHVNSTAAAAAGVGAAVVDYLPGEGVLVIR
;
A
#
# COMPACT_ATOMS: atom_id res chain seq x y z
N MET A 1 25.26 22.87 24.49
CA MET A 1 24.01 22.15 24.20
C MET A 1 24.17 21.54 22.81
N HIS A 2 24.74 20.34 22.73
CA HIS A 2 25.00 19.65 21.46
C HIS A 2 23.82 18.72 21.17
N SER A 3 23.00 19.10 20.19
CA SER A 3 21.93 18.26 19.66
C SER A 3 22.58 17.20 18.77
N GLN A 4 22.49 15.92 19.17
CA GLN A 4 22.91 14.78 18.36
C GLN A 4 21.98 14.63 17.17
N ALA A 5 22.56 14.58 15.97
CA ALA A 5 21.90 14.09 14.77
C ALA A 5 21.63 12.58 14.95
N VAL A 6 20.39 12.17 14.73
CA VAL A 6 20.02 10.75 14.64
C VAL A 6 20.60 10.20 13.33
N PRO A 7 21.39 9.11 13.35
CA PRO A 7 21.98 8.55 12.14
C PRO A 7 20.91 7.92 11.22
N PRO A 8 21.17 7.87 9.90
CA PRO A 8 20.26 7.24 8.94
C PRO A 8 20.15 5.74 9.25
N GLY A 9 18.94 5.27 9.53
CA GLY A 9 18.67 3.86 9.73
C GLY A 9 18.87 3.09 8.43
N LEU A 10 19.87 2.21 8.44
CA LEU A 10 20.07 1.16 7.44
C LEU A 10 18.83 0.26 7.37
N GLY A 11 18.32 0.07 6.16
CA GLY A 11 17.34 -0.94 5.80
C GLY A 11 17.40 -1.14 4.29
N ASP A 12 18.43 -1.87 3.84
CA ASP A 12 18.71 -2.09 2.42
C ASP A 12 17.62 -2.93 1.73
N SER A 13 17.02 -2.33 0.70
CA SER A 13 16.88 -2.83 -0.68
C SER A 13 16.08 -4.11 -0.97
N VAL A 14 14.79 -3.97 -1.35
CA VAL A 14 14.17 -4.34 -2.66
C VAL A 14 12.85 -3.55 -2.76
N GLY A 15 12.63 -2.79 -3.84
CA GLY A 15 11.38 -2.03 -4.10
C GLY A 15 11.56 -0.55 -4.49
N ALA A 16 12.80 -0.08 -4.65
CA ALA A 16 13.11 1.31 -5.01
C ALA A 16 12.78 1.61 -6.50
N ASP A 17 12.21 2.79 -6.73
CA ASP A 17 11.80 3.40 -8.01
C ASP A 17 10.49 2.95 -8.66
N ARG A 18 9.45 2.66 -7.86
CA ARG A 18 8.08 2.88 -8.35
C ARG A 18 7.72 4.36 -8.17
N ASP A 19 7.37 5.04 -9.26
CA ASP A 19 6.75 6.37 -9.19
C ASP A 19 5.38 6.26 -8.52
N ILE A 20 5.37 6.50 -7.20
CA ILE A 20 4.18 6.35 -6.37
C ILE A 20 3.12 7.38 -6.76
N ASP A 21 3.51 8.60 -7.11
CA ASP A 21 2.55 9.63 -7.45
C ASP A 21 1.82 9.30 -8.76
N ALA A 22 2.56 8.84 -9.78
CA ALA A 22 1.96 8.38 -11.03
C ALA A 22 1.08 7.14 -10.82
N LEU A 23 1.45 6.23 -9.91
CA LEU A 23 0.63 5.07 -9.57
C LEU A 23 -0.70 5.48 -8.92
N LEU A 24 -0.65 6.37 -7.92
CA LEU A 24 -1.82 6.83 -7.18
C LEU A 24 -2.77 7.65 -8.06
N ASP A 25 -2.26 8.31 -9.10
CA ASP A 25 -3.07 9.08 -10.05
C ASP A 25 -3.97 8.19 -10.93
N ARG A 26 -3.66 6.88 -11.06
CA ARG A 26 -4.43 5.92 -11.86
C ARG A 26 -5.68 5.39 -11.16
N MET A 27 -5.81 5.65 -9.86
CA MET A 27 -6.89 5.12 -9.03
C MET A 27 -7.79 6.27 -8.55
N PRO A 28 -9.11 6.24 -8.82
CA PRO A 28 -10.04 7.29 -8.34
C PRO A 28 -10.01 7.47 -6.82
N SER A 29 -9.74 6.39 -6.08
CA SER A 29 -9.67 6.40 -4.62
C SER A 29 -8.48 7.21 -4.04
N THR A 30 -7.47 7.51 -4.85
CA THR A 30 -6.22 8.16 -4.40
C THR A 30 -5.75 9.32 -5.27
N SER A 31 -6.39 9.61 -6.40
CA SER A 31 -5.95 10.66 -7.34
C SER A 31 -6.33 12.10 -6.92
N GLY A 32 -7.25 12.26 -5.96
CA GLY A 32 -7.71 13.57 -5.49
C GLY A 32 -6.61 14.39 -4.80
N ARG A 33 -6.59 15.72 -5.02
CA ARG A 33 -5.62 16.67 -4.44
C ARG A 33 -6.31 17.75 -3.58
N PRO A 34 -5.63 18.32 -2.56
CA PRO A 34 -4.27 18.00 -2.10
C PRO A 34 -4.19 16.57 -1.53
N ARG A 35 -3.05 15.91 -1.75
CA ARG A 35 -2.79 14.53 -1.33
C ARG A 35 -1.61 14.49 -0.38
N SER A 36 -1.75 13.80 0.74
CA SER A 36 -0.61 13.39 1.58
C SER A 36 -0.41 11.88 1.49
N VAL A 37 0.85 11.47 1.55
CA VAL A 37 1.28 10.07 1.51
C VAL A 37 2.26 9.86 2.66
N GLU A 38 1.98 8.87 3.51
CA GLU A 38 2.81 8.51 4.65
C GLU A 38 3.11 7.00 4.60
N ASP A 39 4.36 6.60 4.79
CA ASP A 39 4.70 5.18 4.96
C ASP A 39 4.14 4.66 6.30
N LEU A 40 3.45 3.52 6.26
CA LEU A 40 3.00 2.79 7.43
C LEU A 40 3.99 1.65 7.75
N PRO A 41 4.83 1.79 8.79
CA PRO A 41 5.80 0.78 9.15
C PRO A 41 5.13 -0.49 9.68
N GLY A 42 5.84 -1.62 9.65
CA GLY A 42 5.36 -2.92 10.16
C GLY A 42 4.85 -3.88 9.09
N GLY A 43 4.87 -3.49 7.82
CA GLY A 43 4.68 -4.42 6.72
C GLY A 43 5.88 -5.35 6.56
N LEU A 44 5.69 -6.66 6.81
CA LEU A 44 6.75 -7.66 6.64
C LEU A 44 7.05 -7.96 5.15
N THR A 45 6.01 -7.98 4.32
CA THR A 45 6.10 -8.35 2.90
C THR A 45 5.51 -7.32 1.95
N ASN A 46 4.76 -6.35 2.48
CA ASN A 46 4.09 -5.31 1.71
C ASN A 46 4.55 -3.95 2.23
N ARG A 47 4.81 -3.02 1.32
CA ARG A 47 4.93 -1.61 1.67
C ARG A 47 3.52 -1.03 1.76
N ASN A 48 3.15 -0.54 2.92
CA ASN A 48 1.82 0.03 3.15
C ASN A 48 1.95 1.54 3.22
N LEU A 49 1.10 2.25 2.49
CA LEU A 49 1.03 3.70 2.48
C LEU A 49 -0.32 4.14 3.02
N LYS A 50 -0.34 5.13 3.91
CA LYS A 50 -1.54 5.88 4.23
C LYS A 50 -1.67 7.03 3.23
N VAL A 51 -2.77 7.07 2.51
CA VAL A 51 -3.06 8.13 1.53
C VAL A 51 -4.29 8.91 1.99
N THR A 52 -4.13 10.22 2.16
CA THR A 52 -5.23 11.12 2.53
C THR A 52 -5.51 12.08 1.38
N THR A 53 -6.78 12.17 1.00
CA THR A 53 -7.32 13.10 -0.01
C THR A 53 -8.57 13.80 0.56
N PRO A 54 -9.14 14.81 -0.12
CA PRO A 54 -10.41 15.40 0.31
C PRO A 54 -11.58 14.41 0.33
N ALA A 55 -11.49 13.30 -0.43
CA ALA A 55 -12.51 12.25 -0.46
C ALA A 55 -12.39 11.27 0.72
N GLY A 56 -11.28 11.30 1.46
CA GLY A 56 -11.06 10.47 2.65
C GLY A 56 -9.63 9.93 2.78
N CYS A 57 -9.47 9.03 3.75
CA CYS A 57 -8.21 8.35 4.06
C CYS A 57 -8.32 6.87 3.72
N VAL A 58 -7.30 6.31 3.07
CA VAL A 58 -7.20 4.90 2.69
C VAL A 58 -5.80 4.37 2.94
N VAL A 59 -5.66 3.06 3.00
CA VAL A 59 -4.37 2.37 3.01
C VAL A 59 -4.13 1.72 1.65
N VAL A 60 -3.01 2.05 1.02
CA VAL A 60 -2.55 1.43 -0.24
C VAL A 60 -1.47 0.42 0.10
N ARG A 61 -1.70 -0.83 -0.26
CA ARG A 61 -0.77 -1.95 -0.06
C ARG A 61 -0.04 -2.20 -1.38
N LEU A 62 1.28 -2.08 -1.35
CA LEU A 62 2.17 -2.34 -2.48
C LEU A 62 2.94 -3.62 -2.21
N SER A 63 2.79 -4.57 -3.11
CA SER A 63 3.51 -5.85 -3.08
C SER A 63 4.46 -5.91 -4.27
N ASP A 64 5.70 -6.33 -4.05
CA ASP A 64 6.60 -6.64 -5.17
C ASP A 64 6.10 -7.90 -5.89
N ASN A 65 6.17 -7.85 -7.23
CA ASN A 65 5.80 -8.96 -8.12
C ASN A 65 6.88 -10.07 -8.16
N ALA A 66 7.78 -10.12 -7.18
CA ALA A 66 8.81 -11.14 -7.12
C ALA A 66 8.17 -12.51 -6.81
N THR A 67 8.31 -13.42 -7.76
CA THR A 67 8.09 -14.87 -7.68
C THR A 67 8.81 -15.49 -6.48
N SER A 68 8.22 -15.32 -5.30
CA SER A 68 8.65 -15.92 -4.05
C SER A 68 7.98 -17.29 -3.88
N LEU A 69 8.64 -18.22 -3.18
CA LEU A 69 8.08 -19.52 -2.75
C LEU A 69 6.77 -19.41 -1.94
N LEU A 70 6.42 -18.19 -1.51
CA LEU A 70 5.18 -17.82 -0.83
C LEU A 70 4.29 -16.92 -1.70
N ALA A 71 4.34 -17.06 -3.03
CA ALA A 71 3.56 -16.25 -3.95
C ALA A 71 2.06 -16.36 -3.65
N ILE A 72 1.50 -15.28 -3.11
CA ILE A 72 0.06 -15.14 -2.88
C ILE A 72 -0.60 -14.97 -4.25
N ASP A 73 -1.53 -15.86 -4.58
CA ASP A 73 -2.41 -15.69 -5.73
C ASP A 73 -3.29 -14.46 -5.52
N ARG A 74 -3.17 -13.46 -6.40
CA ARG A 74 -3.80 -12.15 -6.24
C ARG A 74 -5.28 -12.14 -6.61
N GLY A 75 -5.72 -13.11 -7.43
CA GLY A 75 -7.14 -13.38 -7.62
C GLY A 75 -7.76 -13.85 -6.32
N ASN A 76 -7.09 -14.80 -5.65
CA ASN A 76 -7.52 -15.27 -4.34
C ASN A 76 -7.42 -14.20 -3.25
N GLU A 77 -6.43 -13.30 -3.28
CA GLU A 77 -6.33 -12.21 -2.31
C GLU A 77 -7.51 -11.23 -2.42
N HIS A 78 -7.91 -10.87 -3.64
CA HIS A 78 -9.09 -10.02 -3.84
C HIS A 78 -10.38 -10.73 -3.38
N VAL A 79 -10.56 -12.00 -3.75
CA VAL A 79 -11.74 -12.80 -3.36
C VAL A 79 -11.81 -12.95 -1.84
N ASN A 80 -10.70 -13.33 -1.19
CA ASN A 80 -10.63 -13.50 0.26
C ASN A 80 -10.85 -12.18 1.01
N SER A 81 -10.26 -11.08 0.54
CA SER A 81 -10.44 -9.76 1.16
C SER A 81 -11.88 -9.28 1.03
N THR A 82 -12.51 -9.51 -0.13
CA THR A 82 -13.93 -9.19 -0.36
C THR A 82 -14.83 -10.04 0.53
N ALA A 83 -14.57 -11.34 0.63
CA ALA A 83 -15.32 -12.25 1.50
C ALA A 83 -15.17 -11.88 2.98
N ALA A 84 -13.97 -11.53 3.44
CA ALA A 84 -13.71 -11.09 4.80
C ALA A 84 -14.44 -9.77 5.12
N ALA A 85 -14.44 -8.81 4.18
CA ALA A 85 -15.19 -7.56 4.33
C ALA A 85 -16.71 -7.81 4.38
N ALA A 86 -17.24 -8.67 3.50
CA ALA A 86 -18.65 -9.05 3.50
C ALA A 86 -19.05 -9.79 4.79
N ALA A 87 -18.13 -10.56 5.38
CA ALA A 87 -18.30 -11.22 6.66
C ALA A 87 -18.08 -10.28 7.88
N GLY A 88 -17.71 -9.01 7.66
CA GLY A 88 -17.50 -8.01 8.71
C GLY A 88 -16.20 -8.17 9.51
N VAL A 89 -15.28 -9.01 9.05
CA VAL A 89 -14.01 -9.33 9.73
C VAL A 89 -12.77 -8.77 9.02
N GLY A 90 -12.95 -8.14 7.85
CA GLY A 90 -11.89 -7.56 7.04
C GLY A 90 -12.17 -6.11 6.64
N ALA A 91 -11.10 -5.38 6.32
CA ALA A 91 -11.16 -4.03 5.78
C ALA A 91 -11.86 -4.02 4.41
N ALA A 92 -12.68 -3.00 4.15
CA ALA A 92 -13.37 -2.90 2.87
C ALA A 92 -12.35 -2.65 1.74
N VAL A 93 -12.35 -3.49 0.71
CA VAL A 93 -11.58 -3.26 -0.51
C VAL A 93 -12.23 -2.12 -1.30
N VAL A 94 -11.47 -1.08 -1.57
CA VAL A 94 -11.95 0.14 -2.23
C VAL A 94 -11.53 0.19 -3.69
N ASP A 95 -10.35 -0.33 -4.02
CA ASP A 95 -9.75 -0.25 -5.35
C ASP A 95 -8.61 -1.28 -5.47
N TYR A 96 -8.20 -1.62 -6.69
CA TYR A 96 -7.01 -2.44 -6.94
C TYR A 96 -6.53 -2.33 -8.39
N LEU A 97 -5.23 -2.56 -8.62
CA LEU A 97 -4.67 -2.66 -9.98
C LEU A 97 -4.29 -4.12 -10.28
N PRO A 98 -5.06 -4.84 -11.13
CA PRO A 98 -4.76 -6.22 -11.49
C PRO A 98 -3.34 -6.37 -12.07
N GLY A 99 -2.58 -7.36 -11.58
CA GLY A 99 -1.23 -7.65 -12.07
C GLY A 99 -0.12 -6.71 -11.58
N GLU A 100 -0.45 -5.62 -10.87
CA GLU A 100 0.53 -4.61 -10.44
C GLU A 100 0.84 -4.62 -8.94
N GLY A 101 0.23 -5.56 -8.21
CA GLY A 101 0.46 -5.73 -6.78
C GLY A 101 -0.01 -4.51 -5.98
N VAL A 102 -1.12 -3.89 -6.36
CA VAL A 102 -1.71 -2.74 -5.66
C VAL A 102 -3.12 -3.07 -5.20
N LEU A 103 -3.35 -2.92 -3.89
CA LEU A 103 -4.66 -3.10 -3.26
C LEU A 103 -4.94 -1.90 -2.35
N VAL A 104 -6.14 -1.32 -2.45
CA VAL A 104 -6.58 -0.18 -1.62
C VAL A 104 -7.68 -0.64 -0.67
N ILE A 105 -7.50 -0.36 0.62
CA ILE A 105 -8.44 -0.73 1.68
C ILE A 105 -8.78 0.47 2.58
N ARG A 106 -9.93 0.40 3.26
CA ARG A 106 -10.38 1.34 4.31
C ARG A 106 -10.24 0.78 5.70
#